data_AF-A0A496PL74-F1
#
_entry.id   AF-A0A496PL74-F1
#
_cell.length_a   1.000
_cell.length_b   1.000
_cell.length_c   1.000
_cell.angle_alpha   90.00
_cell.angle_beta   90.00
_cell.angle_gamma   90.00
#
_symmetry.space_group_name_H-M   'P 1'
#
loop_
_entity.id
_entity.type
_entity.pdbx_description
1 polymer ?
#
loop_
_entity_poly.entity_id
_entity_poly.type
_entity_poly.pdbx_seq_one_letter_code
_entity_poly.pdbx_strand_id
1 'polypeptide(L)'
;MLPVWWVGYHEKPTAEELSVSPELIERLRSWQSFFDDHYDHERGWPSEEFLTLHYRDAQILLRELRRELADDSVVLDFWQVGVAGKDSPPS
;
A
#
# COMPACT_ATOMS: atom_id res chain seq x y z
N MET A 1 2.26 3.88 10.77
CA MET A 1 1.75 2.50 10.96
C MET A 1 2.03 1.73 9.66
N LEU A 2 2.32 0.41 9.67
CA LEU A 2 2.53 -0.33 8.41
C LEU A 2 1.18 -0.79 7.79
N PRO A 3 0.98 -0.60 6.48
CA PRO A 3 -0.28 -0.92 5.78
C PRO A 3 -0.45 -2.39 5.42
N VAL A 4 0.02 -3.29 6.28
CA VAL A 4 -0.10 -4.73 6.08
C VAL A 4 -1.34 -5.25 6.81
N TRP A 5 -2.19 -5.98 6.11
CA TRP A 5 -3.33 -6.69 6.67
C TRP A 5 -3.00 -8.18 6.72
N TRP A 6 -3.02 -8.78 7.91
CA TRP A 6 -2.73 -10.20 8.11
C TRP A 6 -4.03 -10.99 8.15
N VAL A 7 -4.15 -12.04 7.34
CA VAL A 7 -5.39 -12.86 7.21
C VAL A 7 -5.27 -14.18 7.99
N GLY A 8 -4.25 -14.35 8.85
CA GLY A 8 -4.05 -15.54 9.68
C GLY A 8 -4.73 -15.47 11.05
N TYR A 9 -4.93 -16.63 11.69
CA TYR A 9 -5.51 -16.77 13.05
C TYR A 9 -4.57 -16.30 14.20
N HIS A 10 -3.42 -15.71 13.88
CA HIS A 10 -2.41 -15.28 14.84
C HIS A 10 -2.27 -13.75 14.84
N GLU A 11 -1.65 -13.23 15.90
CA GLU A 11 -1.39 -11.80 16.10
C GLU A 11 -0.66 -11.21 14.88
N LYS A 12 -0.97 -9.96 14.52
CA LYS A 12 -0.37 -9.29 13.37
C LYS A 12 1.14 -9.19 13.61
N PRO A 13 1.99 -9.79 12.76
CA PRO A 13 3.42 -9.75 12.98
C PRO A 13 3.94 -8.32 12.92
N THR A 14 4.92 -8.00 13.75
CA THR A 14 5.60 -6.71 13.67
C THR A 14 6.42 -6.62 12.39
N ALA A 15 6.87 -5.40 12.08
CA ALA A 15 7.77 -5.17 10.96
C ALA A 15 9.08 -5.94 11.11
N GLU A 16 9.53 -6.20 12.34
CA GLU A 16 10.75 -6.94 12.63
C GLU A 16 10.54 -8.47 12.57
N GLU A 17 9.32 -8.94 12.80
CA GLU A 17 8.95 -10.36 12.68
C GLU A 17 8.75 -10.78 11.23
N LEU A 18 8.22 -9.87 10.41
CA LEU A 18 8.33 -9.97 8.96
C LEU A 18 9.80 -9.74 8.62
N SER A 19 10.49 -10.71 8.01
CA SER A 19 11.91 -10.58 7.64
C SER A 19 12.14 -9.63 6.45
N VAL A 20 11.51 -8.46 6.50
CA VAL A 20 11.51 -7.40 5.51
C VAL A 20 12.64 -6.43 5.82
N SER A 21 13.32 -5.95 4.79
CA SER A 21 14.44 -5.03 4.94
C SER A 21 13.99 -3.69 5.55
N PRO A 22 14.83 -3.04 6.39
CA PRO A 22 14.52 -1.73 6.94
C PRO A 22 14.22 -0.67 5.86
N GLU A 23 14.89 -0.77 4.71
CA GLU A 23 14.66 0.12 3.57
C GLU A 23 13.25 -0.06 2.98
N LEU A 24 12.78 -1.30 2.81
CA LEU A 24 11.43 -1.57 2.32
C LEU A 24 10.36 -1.16 3.35
N ILE A 25 10.65 -1.33 4.64
CA ILE A 25 9.79 -0.83 5.73
C ILE A 25 9.61 0.68 5.64
N GLU A 26 10.69 1.45 5.47
CA GLU A 26 10.61 2.91 5.35
C GLU A 26 9.85 3.34 4.10
N ARG A 27 10.05 2.66 2.96
CA ARG A 27 9.29 2.95 1.74
C ARG A 27 7.80 2.65 1.89
N LEU A 28 7.42 1.59 2.60
CA LEU A 28 6.03 1.30 2.96
C LEU A 28 5.43 2.39 3.86
N ARG A 29 6.21 2.92 4.82
CA ARG A 29 5.77 4.04 5.66
C ARG A 29 5.56 5.31 4.84
N SER A 30 6.48 5.63 3.92
CA SER A 30 6.33 6.79 3.03
C SER A 30 5.11 6.66 2.12
N TRP A 31 4.86 5.47 1.57
CA TRP A 31 3.67 5.19 0.77
C TRP A 31 2.37 5.38 1.58
N GLN A 32 2.33 4.88 2.83
CA GLN A 32 1.19 5.12 3.73
C GLN A 32 1.02 6.61 4.07
N SER A 33 2.11 7.34 4.33
CA SER A 33 2.04 8.78 4.61
C SER A 33 1.43 9.53 3.43
N PHE A 34 1.82 9.19 2.20
CA PHE A 34 1.24 9.80 1.01
C PHE A 34 -0.28 9.58 0.93
N PHE A 35 -0.76 8.38 1.27
CA PHE A 35 -2.19 8.12 1.39
C PHE A 35 -2.83 8.99 2.47
N ASP A 36 -2.27 9.00 3.68
CA ASP A 36 -2.81 9.74 4.83
C ASP A 36 -2.88 11.25 4.55
N ASP A 37 -1.93 11.79 3.79
CA ASP A 37 -1.82 13.21 3.48
C ASP A 37 -2.72 13.67 2.33
N HIS A 38 -3.14 12.76 1.44
CA HIS A 38 -3.79 13.13 0.18
C HIS A 38 -5.14 12.46 -0.10
N TYR A 39 -5.40 11.27 0.42
CA TYR A 39 -6.65 10.58 0.18
C TYR A 39 -7.73 11.04 1.15
N ASP A 40 -8.86 11.47 0.62
CA ASP A 40 -10.05 11.78 1.41
C ASP A 40 -11.08 10.66 1.26
N HIS A 41 -11.66 10.19 2.36
CA HIS A 41 -12.60 9.07 2.34
C HIS A 41 -13.94 9.39 1.63
N GLU A 42 -14.35 10.66 1.55
CA GLU A 42 -15.57 11.08 0.85
C GLU A 42 -15.28 11.44 -0.62
N ARG A 43 -14.10 12.00 -0.89
CA ARG A 43 -13.75 12.60 -2.19
C ARG A 43 -12.73 11.80 -3.00
N GLY A 44 -12.08 10.81 -2.40
CA GLY A 44 -11.00 10.04 -3.00
C GLY A 44 -9.71 10.87 -3.16
N TRP A 45 -8.94 10.53 -4.19
CA TRP A 45 -7.72 11.26 -4.56
C TRP A 45 -8.02 12.67 -5.09
N PRO A 46 -7.09 13.62 -4.92
CA PRO A 46 -7.26 14.98 -5.46
C PRO A 46 -7.27 15.03 -6.99
N SER A 47 -6.58 14.09 -7.65
CA SER A 47 -6.53 13.96 -9.10
C SER A 47 -6.14 12.54 -9.52
N GLU A 48 -6.34 12.23 -10.81
CA GLU A 48 -5.92 10.97 -11.42
C GLU A 48 -4.39 10.77 -11.38
N GLU A 49 -3.62 11.86 -11.35
CA GLU A 49 -2.17 11.83 -11.22
C GLU A 49 -1.75 11.27 -9.85
N PHE A 50 -2.41 11.69 -8.77
CA PHE A 50 -2.14 11.18 -7.41
C PHE A 50 -2.50 9.71 -7.28
N LEU A 51 -3.67 9.32 -7.81
CA LEU A 51 -4.09 7.93 -7.92
C LEU A 51 -3.03 7.08 -8.65
N THR A 52 -2.62 7.54 -9.84
CA THR A 52 -1.68 6.81 -10.71
C THR A 52 -0.31 6.69 -10.06
N LEU A 53 0.19 7.76 -9.43
CA LEU A 53 1.45 7.76 -8.70
C LEU A 53 1.40 6.76 -7.53
N HIS A 54 0.38 6.86 -6.69
CA HIS A 54 0.24 5.98 -5.52
C HIS A 54 0.07 4.51 -5.92
N TYR A 55 -0.68 4.22 -6.98
CA TYR A 55 -0.83 2.86 -7.52
C TYR A 55 0.47 2.31 -8.10
N ARG A 56 1.21 3.12 -8.86
CA ARG A 56 2.51 2.72 -9.41
C ARG A 56 3.49 2.34 -8.30
N ASP A 57 3.54 3.14 -7.24
CA ASP A 57 4.40 2.85 -6.09
C ASP A 57 3.98 1.57 -5.37
N ALA A 58 2.67 1.34 -5.21
CA ALA A 58 2.13 0.11 -4.66
C ALA A 58 2.57 -1.14 -5.46
N GLN A 59 2.56 -1.05 -6.80
CA GLN A 59 3.01 -2.15 -7.67
C GLN A 59 4.52 -2.42 -7.54
N ILE A 60 5.33 -1.39 -7.32
CA ILE A 60 6.78 -1.55 -7.07
C ILE A 60 6.99 -2.25 -5.73
N LEU A 61 6.34 -1.74 -4.67
CA LEU A 61 6.43 -2.30 -3.31
C LEU A 61 5.95 -3.75 -3.25
N LEU A 62 4.86 -4.09 -3.94
CA LEU A 62 4.35 -5.46 -4.02
C LEU A 62 5.39 -6.43 -4.59
N ARG A 63 6.11 -6.02 -5.65
CA ARG A 63 7.15 -6.87 -6.25
C ARG A 63 8.33 -7.07 -5.31
N GLU A 64 8.70 -6.07 -4.53
CA GLU A 64 9.78 -6.14 -3.56
C GLU A 64 9.38 -7.00 -2.36
N LEU A 65 8.18 -6.81 -1.83
CA LEU A 65 7.63 -7.64 -0.75
C LEU A 65 7.56 -9.11 -1.14
N ARG A 66 7.12 -9.44 -2.36
CA ARG A 66 7.10 -10.83 -2.84
C ARG A 66 8.49 -11.45 -2.99
N ARG A 67 9.55 -10.64 -3.10
CA ARG A 67 10.93 -11.14 -3.13
C ARG A 67 11.45 -11.42 -1.74
N GLU A 68 11.15 -10.54 -0.78
CA GLU A 68 11.63 -10.68 0.60
C GLU A 68 10.80 -11.68 1.40
N LEU A 69 9.50 -11.78 1.12
CA LEU A 69 8.56 -12.72 1.73
C LEU A 69 8.22 -13.85 0.75
N ALA A 70 9.24 -14.55 0.25
CA ALA A 70 9.08 -15.55 -0.80
C ALA A 70 8.21 -16.76 -0.38
N ASP A 71 8.14 -17.04 0.92
CA ASP A 71 7.34 -18.13 1.49
C ASP A 71 5.89 -17.72 1.78
N ASP A 72 5.57 -16.42 1.74
CA ASP A 72 4.24 -15.88 2.01
C ASP A 72 3.52 -15.43 0.73
N SER A 73 2.19 -15.51 0.75
CA SER A 73 1.37 -14.94 -0.33
C SER A 73 1.09 -13.46 -0.06
N VAL A 74 1.78 -12.58 -0.77
CA VAL A 74 1.53 -11.13 -0.71
C VAL A 74 0.61 -10.69 -1.85
N VAL A 75 -0.50 -10.06 -1.48
CA VAL A 75 -1.52 -9.53 -2.41
C VAL A 75 -1.69 -8.04 -2.17
N LEU A 76 -1.82 -7.26 -3.25
CA LEU A 76 -2.23 -5.86 -3.18
C LEU A 76 -3.75 -5.78 -3.35
N ASP A 77 -4.44 -5.37 -2.29
CA ASP A 77 -5.86 -5.02 -2.34
C ASP A 77 -6.02 -3.51 -2.46
N PHE A 78 -6.05 -3.02 -3.70
CA PHE A 78 -6.08 -1.59 -4.02
C PHE A 78 -7.50 -1.12 -4.32
N TRP A 79 -8.20 -0.67 -3.29
CA TRP A 79 -9.60 -0.21 -3.38
C TRP A 79 -9.73 1.30 -3.58
N GLN A 80 -8.65 2.06 -3.41
CA GLN A 80 -8.65 3.52 -3.41
C GLN A 80 -8.75 4.10 -4.83
N VAL A 81 -9.84 3.85 -5.55
CA VAL A 81 -10.02 4.26 -6.96
C VAL A 81 -10.85 5.53 -7.14
N GLY A 82 -11.33 6.14 -6.06
CA GLY A 82 -12.05 7.41 -6.13
C GLY A 82 -11.12 8.58 -6.49
N VAL A 83 -11.57 9.48 -7.35
CA VAL A 83 -10.91 10.74 -7.74
C VAL A 83 -11.97 11.85 -7.80
N ALA A 84 -11.77 12.93 -7.03
CA ALA A 84 -12.64 14.10 -7.01
C ALA A 84 -14.15 13.76 -6.90
N GLY A 85 -14.49 12.75 -6.09
CA GLY A 85 -15.86 12.27 -5.83
C GLY A 85 -16.42 11.33 -6.90
N LYS A 86 -15.60 10.76 -7.79
CA LYS A 86 -16.00 9.79 -8.81
C LYS A 86 -15.02 8.62 -8.87
N ASP A 87 -15.49 7.43 -9.17
CA ASP A 87 -14.58 6.30 -9.40
C ASP A 87 -13.83 6.47 -10.73
N SER A 88 -12.50 6.39 -10.68
CA SER A 88 -11.59 6.38 -11.82
C SER A 88 -10.58 5.24 -11.63
N PRO A 89 -10.59 4.17 -12.46
CA PRO A 89 -9.57 3.14 -12.35
C PRO A 89 -8.18 3.73 -12.67
N PRO A 90 -7.12 3.32 -11.96
CA PRO A 90 -5.76 3.78 -12.25
C PRO A 90 -5.35 3.36 -13.67
N SER A 91 -4.69 4.27 -14.40
CA SER A 91 -4.18 4.03 -15.76
C SER A 91 -2.81 3.35 -15.77
#